data_AF-A0AAD5UP31-F1
#
_entry.id   AF-A0AAD5UP31-F1
#
_cell.length_a   1.000
_cell.length_b   1.000
_cell.length_c   1.000
_cell.angle_alpha   90.00
_cell.angle_beta   90.00
_cell.angle_gamma   90.00
#
_symmetry.space_group_name_H-M   'P 1'
#
loop_
_entity.id
_entity.type
_entity.pdbx_description
1 polymer ?
#
loop_
_entity_poly.entity_id
_entity_poly.type
_entity_poly.pdbx_seq_one_letter_code
_entity_poly.pdbx_strand_id
1 'polypeptide(L)'
;MQLKTLLQFSRGYKKQIWDTASVSLGRSVIVDKNVNQAYNELRNILNESNVRKVVRSQQRFESFHDKKKRLRKERDWGVYLAAVKKNVKIALHMKQRTADEKQNYDHL
;
A
#
# COMPACT_ATOMS: atom_id res chain seq x y z
N MET A 1 -4.15 31.80 47.91
CA MET A 1 -3.62 32.16 46.57
C MET A 1 -3.49 30.89 45.70
N GLN A 2 -4.58 30.16 45.43
CA GLN A 2 -4.52 28.83 44.77
C GLN A 2 -5.62 28.58 43.71
N LEU A 3 -6.40 29.60 43.32
CA LEU A 3 -7.47 29.44 42.32
C LEU A 3 -7.06 29.83 40.89
N LYS A 4 -5.85 30.37 40.67
CA LYS A 4 -5.38 30.78 39.33
C LYS A 4 -4.72 29.66 38.52
N THR A 5 -4.33 28.55 39.16
CA THR A 5 -3.62 27.44 38.51
C THR A 5 -4.54 26.44 37.80
N LEU A 6 -5.81 26.29 38.23
CA LEU A 6 -6.74 25.34 37.62
C LEU A 6 -7.32 25.80 36.28
N LEU A 7 -7.43 27.12 36.04
CA LEU A 7 -7.94 27.67 34.78
C LEU A 7 -6.92 27.63 33.63
N GLN A 8 -5.64 27.45 33.94
CA GLN A 8 -4.56 27.44 32.94
C GLN A 8 -4.39 26.07 32.28
N PHE A 9 -4.82 24.98 32.93
CA PHE A 9 -4.79 23.63 32.37
C PHE A 9 -5.87 23.38 31.31
N SER A 10 -7.02 24.08 31.37
CA SER A 10 -8.15 23.83 30.45
C SER A 10 -7.89 24.28 28.99
N ARG A 11 -6.99 25.23 28.75
CA ARG A 11 -6.76 25.82 27.42
C ARG A 11 -5.80 25.04 26.52
N GLY A 12 -5.00 24.13 27.08
CA GLY A 12 -4.02 23.32 26.33
C GLY A 12 -4.61 22.09 25.64
N TYR A 13 -5.61 21.45 26.25
CA TYR A 13 -6.16 20.18 25.76
C TYR A 13 -6.96 20.32 24.46
N LYS A 14 -7.64 21.45 24.24
CA LYS A 14 -8.45 21.64 23.02
C LYS A 14 -7.61 21.78 21.75
N LYS A 15 -6.36 22.25 21.80
CA LYS A 15 -5.52 22.39 20.60
C LYS A 15 -4.94 21.06 20.12
N GLN A 16 -4.60 20.15 21.04
CA GLN A 16 -3.97 18.88 20.66
C GLN A 16 -4.91 17.90 19.95
N ILE A 17 -6.23 17.95 20.22
CA ILE A 17 -7.21 17.02 19.62
C ILE A 17 -7.29 17.20 18.10
N TRP A 18 -7.24 18.45 17.60
CA TRP A 18 -7.31 18.75 16.17
C TRP A 18 -6.00 18.46 15.43
N ASP A 19 -4.85 18.63 16.10
CA ASP A 19 -3.54 18.30 15.54
C ASP A 19 -3.28 16.79 15.46
N THR A 20 -3.79 15.98 16.40
CA THR A 20 -3.70 14.51 16.32
C THR A 20 -4.60 13.91 15.23
N ALA A 21 -5.73 14.56 14.92
CA ALA A 21 -6.62 14.13 13.85
C ALA A 21 -5.98 14.36 12.46
N SER A 22 -5.27 15.47 12.28
CA SER A 22 -4.71 15.84 10.96
C SER A 22 -3.56 14.92 10.50
N VAL A 23 -2.73 14.42 11.42
CA VAL A 23 -1.58 13.55 11.11
C VAL A 23 -2.00 12.11 10.80
N SER A 24 -3.15 11.66 11.31
CA SER A 24 -3.59 10.26 11.23
C SER A 24 -4.60 9.97 10.11
N LEU A 25 -5.30 10.98 9.57
CA LEU A 25 -6.39 10.79 8.60
C LEU A 25 -6.03 9.91 7.38
N GLY A 26 -4.79 9.95 6.88
CA GLY A 26 -4.36 9.14 5.73
C GLY A 26 -3.92 7.71 6.07
N ARG A 27 -3.84 7.35 7.36
CA ARG A 27 -3.36 6.04 7.86
C ARG A 27 -4.20 5.52 9.04
N SER A 28 -5.44 5.97 9.12
CA SER A 28 -6.43 5.55 10.11
C SER A 28 -7.61 4.93 9.39
N VAL A 29 -8.18 3.87 9.97
CA VAL A 29 -9.44 3.26 9.50
C VAL A 29 -10.41 3.27 10.66
N ILE A 30 -11.63 3.73 10.42
CA ILE A 30 -12.70 3.70 11.42
C ILE A 30 -13.15 2.24 11.55
N VAL A 31 -13.13 1.73 12.77
CA VAL A 31 -13.57 0.35 13.04
C VAL A 31 -15.07 0.38 13.34
N ASP A 32 -15.87 -0.23 12.49
CA ASP A 32 -17.32 -0.39 12.71
C ASP A 32 -17.61 -1.67 13.52
N LYS A 33 -17.77 -2.82 12.83
CA LYS A 33 -18.19 -4.09 13.47
C LYS A 33 -17.15 -5.20 13.45
N ASN A 34 -16.27 -5.21 12.45
CA ASN A 34 -15.28 -6.28 12.25
C ASN A 34 -13.86 -5.72 12.24
N VAL A 35 -13.12 -5.98 13.31
CA VAL A 35 -11.74 -5.55 13.49
C VAL A 35 -10.82 -6.13 12.41
N ASN A 36 -11.04 -7.37 12.00
CA ASN A 36 -10.21 -8.02 10.97
C ASN A 36 -10.36 -7.34 9.60
N GLN A 37 -11.58 -6.90 9.27
CA GLN A 37 -11.82 -6.17 8.03
C GLN A 37 -11.12 -4.82 8.06
N ALA A 38 -11.28 -4.05 9.14
CA ALA A 38 -10.61 -2.76 9.31
C ALA A 38 -9.07 -2.91 9.32
N TYR A 39 -8.53 -4.00 9.89
CA TYR A 39 -7.11 -4.30 9.83
C TYR A 39 -6.62 -4.57 8.41
N ASN A 40 -7.36 -5.36 7.62
CA ASN A 40 -7.01 -5.64 6.22
C ASN A 40 -7.08 -4.39 5.36
N GLU A 41 -8.08 -3.53 5.58
CA GLU A 41 -8.19 -2.24 4.93
C GLU A 41 -6.99 -1.33 5.27
N LEU A 42 -6.66 -1.20 6.55
CA LEU A 42 -5.48 -0.46 6.99
C LEU A 42 -4.19 -1.04 6.37
N ARG A 43 -4.08 -2.36 6.30
CA ARG A 43 -2.95 -3.04 5.67
C ARG A 43 -2.84 -2.68 4.18
N ASN A 44 -3.96 -2.61 3.45
CA ASN A 44 -3.98 -2.22 2.05
C ASN A 44 -3.54 -0.75 1.88
N ILE A 45 -4.10 0.17 2.68
CA ILE A 45 -3.71 1.59 2.69
C ILE A 45 -2.20 1.75 2.93
N LEU A 46 -1.64 1.01 3.90
CA LEU A 46 -0.21 1.05 4.20
C LEU A 46 0.67 0.44 3.09
N ASN A 47 0.15 -0.51 2.33
CA ASN A 47 0.84 -1.11 1.19
C ASN A 47 0.82 -0.18 -0.02
N GLU A 48 -0.32 0.42 -0.34
CA GLU A 48 -0.48 1.38 -1.44
C GLU A 48 0.40 2.61 -1.25
N SER A 49 0.42 3.15 -0.03
CA SER A 49 1.29 4.26 0.34
C SER A 49 2.78 3.88 0.47
N ASN A 50 3.14 2.60 0.25
CA ASN A 50 4.51 2.07 0.33
C ASN A 50 5.23 2.35 1.66
N VAL A 51 4.50 2.65 2.74
CA VAL A 51 5.06 3.09 4.03
C VAL A 51 6.02 2.06 4.59
N ARG A 52 5.66 0.77 4.52
CA ARG A 52 6.51 -0.32 5.03
C ARG A 52 7.85 -0.40 4.29
N LYS A 53 7.86 -0.14 2.97
CA LYS A 53 9.09 -0.12 2.18
C LYS A 53 9.97 1.07 2.58
N VAL A 54 9.37 2.24 2.79
CA VAL A 54 10.07 3.45 3.24
C VAL A 54 10.70 3.23 4.61
N VAL A 55 9.93 2.74 5.59
CA VAL A 55 10.44 2.47 6.95
C VAL A 55 11.61 1.49 6.91
N ARG A 56 11.49 0.38 6.15
CA ARG A 56 12.61 -0.57 5.98
C ARG A 56 13.84 0.08 5.35
N SER A 57 13.66 0.94 4.35
CA SER A 57 14.78 1.64 3.70
C SER A 57 15.46 2.67 4.61
N GLN A 58 14.76 3.15 5.65
CA GLN A 58 15.29 4.10 6.62
C GLN A 58 15.99 3.41 7.81
N GLN A 59 15.80 2.10 8.00
CA GLN A 59 16.46 1.36 9.09
C GLN A 59 17.98 1.32 8.97
N ARG A 60 18.52 1.51 7.77
CA ARG A 60 19.96 1.54 7.49
C ARG A 60 20.25 2.63 6.48
N PHE A 61 21.43 3.23 6.58
CA PHE A 61 21.90 4.17 5.57
C PHE A 61 22.16 3.44 4.24
N GLU A 62 21.63 3.98 3.14
CA GLU A 62 21.91 3.57 1.77
C GLU A 62 22.59 4.75 1.05
N SER A 63 23.78 4.54 0.50
CA SER A 63 24.47 5.57 -0.29
C SER A 63 23.65 5.98 -1.51
N PHE A 64 23.78 7.24 -1.94
CA PHE A 64 23.06 7.76 -3.10
C PHE A 64 23.31 6.92 -4.38
N HIS A 65 24.54 6.47 -4.59
CA HIS A 65 24.93 5.68 -5.75
C HIS A 65 24.22 4.31 -5.75
N ASP A 66 24.21 3.64 -4.60
CA ASP A 66 23.56 2.34 -4.43
C ASP A 66 22.05 2.46 -4.58
N LYS A 67 21.45 3.49 -3.97
CA LYS A 67 20.03 3.82 -4.15
C LYS A 67 19.67 4.01 -5.63
N LYS A 68 20.49 4.75 -6.38
CA LYS A 68 20.29 4.97 -7.82
C LYS A 68 20.41 3.67 -8.62
N LYS A 69 21.33 2.77 -8.26
CA LYS A 69 21.49 1.45 -8.90
C LYS A 69 20.30 0.54 -8.61
N ARG A 70 19.86 0.47 -7.36
CA ARG A 70 18.69 -0.30 -6.93
C ARG A 70 17.43 0.17 -7.63
N LEU A 71 17.15 1.48 -7.63
CA LEU A 71 15.94 2.03 -8.28
C LEU A 71 15.91 1.77 -9.79
N ARG A 72 17.06 1.83 -10.47
CA ARG A 72 17.16 1.45 -11.89
C ARG A 72 16.82 -0.03 -12.10
N LYS A 73 17.45 -0.90 -11.33
CA LYS A 73 17.18 -2.35 -11.38
C LYS A 73 15.71 -2.66 -11.08
N GLU A 74 15.12 -2.07 -10.05
CA GLU A 74 13.70 -2.24 -9.71
C GLU A 74 12.78 -1.82 -10.86
N ARG A 75 13.10 -0.71 -11.55
CA ARG A 75 12.36 -0.25 -12.73
C ARG A 75 12.46 -1.25 -13.87
N ASP A 76 13.67 -1.69 -14.21
CA ASP A 76 13.92 -2.62 -15.31
C ASP A 76 13.18 -3.96 -15.06
N TRP A 77 13.23 -4.46 -13.83
CA TRP A 77 12.45 -5.64 -13.41
C TRP A 77 10.94 -5.41 -13.52
N GLY A 78 10.45 -4.22 -13.16
CA GLY A 78 9.05 -3.86 -13.32
C GLY A 78 8.57 -3.92 -14.77
N VAL A 79 9.37 -3.37 -15.69
CA VAL A 79 9.09 -3.39 -17.14
C VAL A 79 9.13 -4.82 -17.67
N TYR A 80 10.17 -5.59 -17.32
CA TYR A 80 10.30 -6.99 -17.72
C TYR A 80 9.10 -7.83 -17.25
N LEU A 81 8.72 -7.72 -15.98
CA LEU A 81 7.61 -8.49 -15.43
C LEU A 81 6.27 -8.12 -16.10
N ALA A 82 6.06 -6.85 -16.46
CA ALA A 82 4.88 -6.43 -17.20
C ALA A 82 4.82 -7.07 -18.60
N ALA A 83 5.95 -7.13 -19.32
CA ALA A 83 6.04 -7.80 -20.61
C ALA A 83 5.77 -9.31 -20.49
N VAL A 84 6.37 -9.97 -19.50
CA VAL A 84 6.13 -11.40 -19.23
C VAL A 84 4.65 -11.66 -18.95
N LYS A 85 4.00 -10.84 -18.10
CA LYS A 85 2.56 -10.97 -17.81
C LYS A 85 1.71 -10.84 -19.08
N LYS A 86 2.05 -9.92 -19.98
CA LYS A 86 1.36 -9.76 -21.27
C LYS A 86 1.48 -11.03 -22.13
N ASN A 87 2.69 -11.58 -22.25
CA ASN A 87 2.93 -12.78 -23.05
C ASN A 87 2.22 -14.01 -22.47
N VAL A 88 2.24 -14.18 -21.14
CA VAL A 88 1.50 -15.24 -20.46
C VAL A 88 0.00 -15.13 -20.71
N LYS A 89 -0.56 -13.91 -20.66
CA LYS A 89 -1.98 -13.69 -20.95
C LYS A 89 -2.34 -14.10 -22.38
N ILE A 90 -1.48 -13.78 -23.36
CA ILE A 90 -1.66 -14.19 -24.76
C ILE A 90 -1.60 -15.72 -24.88
N ALA A 91 -0.60 -16.36 -24.27
CA ALA A 91 -0.45 -17.81 -24.31
C ALA A 91 -1.66 -18.54 -23.71
N LEU A 92 -2.19 -18.05 -22.58
CA LEU A 92 -3.40 -18.59 -21.96
C LEU A 92 -4.62 -18.42 -22.87
N HIS A 93 -4.76 -17.26 -23.51
CA HIS A 93 -5.85 -17.01 -24.46
C HIS A 93 -5.76 -17.91 -25.70
N MET A 94 -4.57 -18.12 -26.25
CA MET A 94 -4.37 -19.04 -27.38
C MET A 94 -4.70 -20.49 -26.98
N LYS A 95 -4.25 -20.92 -25.79
CA LYS A 95 -4.58 -22.25 -25.26
C LYS A 95 -6.09 -22.45 -25.13
N GLN A 96 -6.80 -21.45 -24.60
CA GLN A 96 -8.25 -21.50 -24.46
C GLN A 96 -8.92 -21.61 -25.83
N ARG A 97 -8.55 -20.76 -26.78
CA ARG A 97 -9.09 -20.81 -28.15
C ARG A 97 -8.87 -22.16 -28.82
N THR A 98 -7.68 -22.75 -28.70
CA THR A 98 -7.41 -24.09 -29.26
C THR A 98 -8.27 -25.17 -28.61
N ALA A 99 -8.52 -25.07 -27.30
CA ALA A 99 -9.42 -26.00 -26.62
C ALA A 99 -10.87 -25.86 -27.11
N ASP A 100 -11.35 -24.63 -27.28
CA ASP A 100 -12.69 -24.33 -27.79
C ASP A 100 -12.85 -24.82 -29.25
N GLU A 101 -11.84 -24.58 -30.10
CA GLU A 101 -11.82 -25.08 -31.49
C GLU A 101 -11.86 -26.60 -31.53
N LYS A 102 -11.08 -27.29 -30.70
CA LYS A 102 -11.10 -28.76 -30.62
C LYS A 102 -12.48 -29.29 -30.22
N GLN A 103 -13.11 -28.68 -29.20
CA GLN A 103 -14.45 -29.08 -28.79
C GLN A 103 -15.45 -28.91 -29.94
N ASN A 104 -15.39 -27.79 -30.66
CA ASN A 104 -16.26 -27.57 -31.82
C ASN A 104 -16.05 -28.61 -32.93
N TYR A 105 -14.81 -29.06 -33.17
CA TYR A 105 -14.53 -30.13 -34.13
C TYR A 105 -15.01 -31.51 -33.66
N ASP A 106 -14.89 -31.83 -32.38
CA ASP A 106 -15.37 -33.10 -31.81
C ASP A 106 -16.91 -33.22 -31.82
N HIS A 107 -17.63 -32.10 -32.00
CA HIS A 107 -19.09 -32.03 -32.08
C HIS A 107 -19.66 -31.95 -33.51
N LEU A 108 -18.81 -31.92 -34.54
CA LEU A 108 -19.17 -31.98 -35.97
C LEU A 108 -19.09 -33.42 -36.49
#